data_AF-A0A9X3C9U1-F1
#
_entry.id   AF-A0A9X3C9U1-F1
#
_cell.length_a   1.000
_cell.length_b   1.000
_cell.length_c   1.000
_cell.angle_alpha   90.00
_cell.angle_beta   90.00
_cell.angle_gamma   90.00
#
_symmetry.space_group_name_H-M   'P 1'
#
loop_
_entity.id
_entity.type
_entity.pdbx_description
1 polymer ?
#
loop_
_entity_poly.entity_id
_entity_poly.type
_entity_poly.pdbx_seq_one_letter_code
_entity_poly.pdbx_strand_id
1 'polypeptide(L)'
;MSTNTNFKTVACSRISISELMLPSHTNFSGKIHGGYILSLLDQIAFACASKFSGNYCVTASVDTVNFLKPIEVGELVTMKASVNYVGKSSMIVGIRVEAENIQTGAIKHCNSSYFTMVAKDKEGKSVLVPGLILSNLEEVRRFCKALKHIEVKKEVENHAEEYNYSSIETLASLSKYNVLLELN
;
A
#
# COMPACT_ATOMS: atom_id res chain seq x y z
N MET A 1 -8.77 -31.10 -0.38
CA MET A 1 -8.64 -29.62 -0.32
C MET A 1 -9.57 -29.13 0.76
N SER A 2 -9.05 -28.68 1.91
CA SER A 2 -9.89 -28.11 2.97
C SER A 2 -10.47 -26.79 2.48
N THR A 3 -11.76 -26.77 2.19
CA THR A 3 -12.50 -25.55 1.89
C THR A 3 -12.41 -24.63 3.10
N ASN A 4 -11.71 -23.50 2.97
CA ASN A 4 -11.65 -22.49 4.01
C ASN A 4 -13.08 -21.95 4.21
N THR A 5 -13.78 -22.39 5.26
CA THR A 5 -15.19 -22.05 5.53
C THR A 5 -15.33 -20.67 6.18
N ASN A 6 -14.23 -20.03 6.55
CA ASN A 6 -14.23 -18.72 7.20
C ASN A 6 -14.11 -17.60 6.17
N PHE A 7 -15.22 -16.91 5.91
CA PHE A 7 -15.28 -15.75 5.04
C PHE A 7 -15.71 -14.51 5.82
N LYS A 8 -15.15 -13.35 5.45
CA LYS A 8 -15.43 -12.06 6.08
C LYS A 8 -15.73 -11.00 5.03
N THR A 9 -16.58 -10.04 5.36
CA THR A 9 -16.92 -8.93 4.45
C THR A 9 -15.82 -7.87 4.42
N VAL A 10 -15.72 -7.13 3.30
CA VAL A 10 -14.83 -5.94 3.24
C VAL A 10 -15.14 -4.97 4.38
N ALA A 11 -16.43 -4.79 4.72
CA ALA A 11 -16.88 -3.89 5.76
C ALA A 11 -16.25 -4.16 7.14
N CYS A 12 -16.04 -5.44 7.52
CA CYS A 12 -15.45 -5.76 8.82
C CYS A 12 -13.97 -5.36 8.91
N SER A 13 -13.28 -5.20 7.78
CA SER A 13 -11.88 -4.76 7.73
C SER A 13 -11.71 -3.24 7.76
N ARG A 14 -12.79 -2.48 7.54
CA ARG A 14 -12.70 -1.02 7.38
C ARG A 14 -12.13 -0.38 8.65
N ILE A 15 -11.12 0.45 8.45
CA ILE A 15 -10.49 1.30 9.47
C ILE A 15 -10.39 2.72 8.90
N SER A 16 -10.51 3.71 9.76
CA SER A 16 -10.22 5.10 9.42
C SER A 16 -9.41 5.74 10.54
N ILE A 17 -8.44 6.55 10.15
CA ILE A 17 -7.65 7.41 11.04
C ILE A 17 -7.85 8.83 10.56
N SER A 18 -8.14 9.75 11.48
CA SER A 18 -8.19 11.18 11.21
C SER A 18 -7.23 11.89 12.15
N GLU A 19 -6.33 12.69 11.59
CA GLU A 19 -5.32 13.39 12.36
C GLU A 19 -5.16 14.83 11.86
N LEU A 20 -5.12 15.77 12.80
CA LEU A 20 -4.86 17.17 12.50
C LEU A 20 -3.35 17.35 12.27
N MET A 21 -2.99 17.94 11.13
CA MET A 21 -1.60 18.08 10.76
C MET A 21 -0.91 19.22 11.52
N LEU A 22 0.12 18.88 12.28
CA LEU A 22 0.86 19.80 13.13
C LEU A 22 2.11 20.36 12.44
N PRO A 23 2.64 21.52 12.87
CA PRO A 23 3.91 22.05 12.39
C PRO A 23 5.09 21.08 12.55
N SER A 24 5.09 20.25 13.60
CA SER A 24 6.11 19.22 13.85
C SER A 24 6.16 18.12 12.78
N HIS A 25 5.12 18.00 11.95
CA HIS A 25 5.04 17.01 10.87
C HIS A 25 5.50 17.59 9.52
N THR A 26 6.02 18.81 9.50
CA THR A 26 6.43 19.49 8.26
C THR A 26 7.81 19.08 7.76
N ASN A 27 8.02 19.22 6.46
CA ASN A 27 9.33 19.19 5.83
C ASN A 27 9.93 20.61 5.78
N PHE A 28 11.15 20.72 5.26
CA PHE A 28 11.85 22.00 5.11
C PHE A 28 11.15 23.01 4.19
N SER A 29 10.16 22.60 3.39
CA SER A 29 9.35 23.48 2.55
C SER A 29 8.04 23.93 3.22
N GLY A 30 7.82 23.60 4.50
CA GLY A 30 6.62 23.98 5.26
C GLY A 30 5.34 23.20 4.91
N LYS A 31 5.45 22.10 4.14
CA LYS A 31 4.34 21.17 3.85
C LYS A 31 4.47 19.93 4.71
N ILE A 32 3.41 19.14 4.86
CA ILE A 32 3.51 17.89 5.61
C ILE A 32 4.48 16.92 4.93
N HIS A 33 5.38 16.38 5.74
CA HIS A 33 6.44 15.49 5.28
C HIS A 33 5.86 14.17 4.76
N GLY A 34 6.23 13.80 3.53
CA GLY A 34 5.74 12.56 2.90
C GLY A 34 6.06 11.32 3.73
N GLY A 35 7.24 11.26 4.36
CA GLY A 35 7.63 10.17 5.26
C GLY A 35 6.72 10.00 6.48
N TYR A 36 6.17 11.10 7.00
CA TYR A 36 5.22 11.06 8.11
C TYR A 36 3.88 10.46 7.66
N ILE A 37 3.39 10.86 6.48
CA ILE A 37 2.20 10.25 5.87
C ILE A 37 2.43 8.75 5.57
N LEU A 38 3.62 8.37 5.11
CA LEU A 38 3.97 6.96 4.89
C LEU A 38 3.93 6.15 6.19
N SER A 39 4.38 6.72 7.30
CA SER A 39 4.28 6.06 8.61
C SER A 39 2.83 5.80 9.01
N LEU A 40 1.94 6.80 8.83
CA LEU A 40 0.52 6.65 9.11
C LEU A 40 -0.17 5.63 8.18
N LEU A 41 0.24 5.59 6.90
CA LEU A 41 -0.24 4.60 5.94
C LEU A 41 0.10 3.16 6.36
N ASP A 42 1.33 2.93 6.84
CA ASP A 42 1.73 1.62 7.35
C ASP A 42 0.93 1.21 8.61
N GLN A 43 0.74 2.14 9.54
CA GLN A 43 -0.05 1.91 10.76
C GLN A 43 -1.50 1.52 10.45
N ILE A 44 -2.17 2.25 9.53
CA ILE A 44 -3.55 1.93 9.17
C ILE A 44 -3.64 0.64 8.33
N ALA A 45 -2.62 0.33 7.51
CA ALA A 45 -2.53 -0.95 6.80
C ALA A 45 -2.45 -2.12 7.78
N PHE A 46 -1.56 -2.02 8.76
CA PHE A 46 -1.41 -3.00 9.85
C PHE A 46 -2.72 -3.22 10.61
N ALA A 47 -3.37 -2.14 11.04
CA ALA A 47 -4.62 -2.23 11.80
C ALA A 47 -5.74 -2.89 10.97
N CYS A 48 -5.87 -2.49 9.70
CA CYS A 48 -6.87 -3.04 8.77
C CYS A 48 -6.66 -4.54 8.51
N ALA A 49 -5.44 -4.93 8.15
CA ALA A 49 -5.10 -6.33 7.87
C ALA A 49 -5.23 -7.21 9.11
N SER A 50 -4.76 -6.74 10.26
CA SER A 50 -4.83 -7.49 11.52
C SER A 50 -6.28 -7.68 11.99
N LYS A 51 -7.13 -6.65 11.84
CA LYS A 51 -8.57 -6.75 12.13
C LYS A 51 -9.27 -7.77 11.23
N PHE A 52 -8.91 -7.83 9.95
CA PHE A 52 -9.48 -8.80 9.02
C PHE A 52 -8.99 -10.23 9.30
N SER A 53 -7.68 -10.44 9.42
CA SER A 53 -7.08 -11.75 9.59
C SER A 53 -7.29 -12.33 10.99
N GLY A 54 -7.48 -11.49 12.01
CA GLY A 54 -7.44 -11.88 13.42
C GLY A 54 -6.05 -12.26 13.92
N ASN A 55 -5.00 -11.92 13.18
CA ASN A 55 -3.61 -12.27 13.47
C ASN A 55 -2.70 -11.04 13.35
N TYR A 56 -1.50 -11.13 13.92
CA TYR A 56 -0.45 -10.14 13.68
C TYR A 56 -0.08 -10.14 12.21
N CYS A 57 0.11 -8.95 11.62
CA CYS A 57 0.45 -8.80 10.21
C CYS A 57 1.75 -8.01 10.05
N VAL A 58 2.53 -8.35 9.02
CA VAL A 58 3.73 -7.61 8.63
C VAL A 58 3.56 -7.04 7.22
N THR A 59 4.18 -5.90 6.95
CA THR A 59 4.21 -5.27 5.63
C THR A 59 5.23 -5.98 4.76
N ALA A 60 4.77 -6.63 3.69
CA ALA A 60 5.63 -7.35 2.75
C ALA A 60 6.08 -6.46 1.59
N SER A 61 5.19 -5.61 1.09
CA SER A 61 5.54 -4.60 0.10
C SER A 61 4.53 -3.47 0.08
N VAL A 62 4.97 -2.32 -0.41
CA VAL A 62 4.13 -1.15 -0.64
C VAL A 62 4.22 -0.81 -2.12
N ASP A 63 3.07 -0.71 -2.78
CA ASP A 63 3.02 -0.25 -4.17
C ASP A 63 3.36 1.24 -4.24
N THR A 64 3.68 1.75 -5.43
CA THR A 64 4.06 3.15 -5.63
C THR A 64 3.06 4.12 -5.00
N VAL A 65 3.55 4.99 -4.12
CA VAL A 65 2.76 6.03 -3.44
C VAL A 65 2.96 7.36 -4.15
N ASN A 66 1.95 7.78 -4.93
CA ASN A 66 1.98 9.06 -5.64
C ASN A 66 1.28 10.16 -4.81
N PHE A 67 2.03 11.13 -4.31
CA PHE A 67 1.49 12.31 -3.63
C PHE A 67 0.97 13.32 -4.65
N LEU A 68 -0.33 13.26 -4.94
CA LEU A 68 -0.97 14.04 -6.01
C LEU A 68 -1.17 15.51 -5.64
N LYS A 69 -1.41 15.77 -4.35
CA LYS A 69 -1.65 17.11 -3.80
C LYS A 69 -0.92 17.27 -2.48
N PRO A 70 -0.29 18.42 -2.21
CA PRO A 70 0.37 18.68 -0.94
C PRO A 70 -0.65 18.75 0.18
N ILE A 71 -0.24 18.37 1.38
CA ILE A 71 -1.01 18.50 2.62
C ILE A 71 -0.42 19.67 3.40
N GLU A 72 -1.30 20.53 3.91
CA GLU A 72 -0.94 21.74 4.65
C GLU A 72 -1.02 21.53 6.15
N VAL A 73 -0.27 22.33 6.90
CA VAL A 73 -0.44 22.43 8.36
C VAL A 73 -1.85 22.92 8.67
N GLY A 74 -2.49 22.30 9.66
CA GLY A 74 -3.86 22.62 10.07
C GLY A 74 -4.95 21.94 9.26
N GLU A 75 -4.62 21.19 8.20
CA GLU A 75 -5.59 20.32 7.54
C GLU A 75 -5.85 19.05 8.36
N LEU A 76 -7.09 18.59 8.35
CA LEU A 76 -7.46 17.28 8.87
C LEU A 76 -7.20 16.23 7.79
N VAL A 77 -6.26 15.33 8.05
CA VAL A 77 -5.99 14.21 7.15
C VAL A 77 -6.80 13.01 7.60
N THR A 78 -7.64 12.49 6.71
CA THR A 78 -8.39 11.26 6.92
C THR A 78 -7.89 10.17 5.98
N MET A 79 -7.45 9.06 6.56
CA MET A 79 -7.07 7.85 5.84
C MET A 79 -8.18 6.80 5.99
N LYS A 80 -8.63 6.22 4.88
CA LYS A 80 -9.67 5.19 4.84
C LYS A 80 -9.08 3.93 4.24
N ALA A 81 -9.02 2.86 5.02
CA ALA A 81 -8.41 1.58 4.62
C ALA A 81 -9.44 0.45 4.59
N SER A 82 -9.29 -0.46 3.62
CA SER A 82 -10.03 -1.73 3.57
C SER A 82 -9.22 -2.80 2.85
N VAL A 83 -9.45 -4.07 3.21
CA VAL A 83 -8.92 -5.22 2.46
C VAL A 83 -9.60 -5.26 1.09
N ASN A 84 -8.79 -5.23 0.04
CA ASN A 84 -9.23 -5.24 -1.35
C ASN A 84 -8.90 -6.56 -2.06
N TYR A 85 -7.97 -7.37 -1.55
CA TYR A 85 -7.67 -8.71 -2.06
C TYR A 85 -7.15 -9.61 -0.94
N VAL A 86 -7.37 -10.92 -1.10
CA VAL A 86 -6.94 -11.96 -0.17
C VAL A 86 -6.28 -13.10 -0.95
N GLY A 87 -5.06 -13.48 -0.55
CA GLY A 87 -4.35 -14.67 -1.00
C GLY A 87 -4.42 -15.79 0.03
N LYS A 88 -3.39 -16.65 0.09
CA LYS A 88 -3.33 -17.75 1.09
C LYS A 88 -3.08 -17.22 2.51
N SER A 89 -2.06 -16.39 2.66
CA SER A 89 -1.67 -15.74 3.93
C SER A 89 -1.48 -14.23 3.79
N SER A 90 -1.63 -13.71 2.56
CA SER A 90 -1.44 -12.32 2.21
C SER A 90 -2.77 -11.61 1.97
N MET A 91 -2.76 -10.30 2.17
CA MET A 91 -3.89 -9.42 1.91
C MET A 91 -3.36 -8.15 1.26
N ILE A 92 -4.09 -7.59 0.30
CA ILE A 92 -3.81 -6.23 -0.19
C ILE A 92 -4.81 -5.29 0.48
N VAL A 93 -4.28 -4.33 1.24
CA VAL A 93 -5.04 -3.24 1.84
C VAL A 93 -4.95 -2.03 0.92
N GLY A 94 -6.10 -1.54 0.44
CA GLY A 94 -6.14 -0.26 -0.27
C GLY A 94 -6.45 0.87 0.69
N ILE A 95 -5.73 1.97 0.54
CA ILE A 95 -5.87 3.15 1.40
C ILE A 95 -6.15 4.37 0.52
N ARG A 96 -7.10 5.20 0.96
CA ARG A 96 -7.39 6.50 0.38
C ARG A 96 -7.10 7.58 1.42
N VAL A 97 -6.28 8.55 1.04
CA VAL A 97 -5.91 9.69 1.88
C VAL A 97 -6.60 10.95 1.36
N GLU A 98 -7.37 11.59 2.22
CA GLU A 98 -8.02 12.87 1.97
C GLU A 98 -7.50 13.89 2.99
N ALA A 99 -7.31 15.13 2.55
CA ALA A 99 -7.01 16.25 3.44
C ALA A 99 -8.16 17.26 3.34
N GLU A 100 -8.59 17.76 4.47
CA GLU A 100 -9.70 18.70 4.61
C GLU A 100 -9.21 19.97 5.30
N ASN A 101 -9.52 21.11 4.70
CA ASN A 101 -9.46 22.37 5.43
C ASN A 101 -10.72 22.50 6.29
N ILE A 102 -10.59 22.31 7.61
CA ILE A 102 -11.71 22.21 8.55
C ILE A 102 -12.57 23.48 8.60
N GLN A 103 -12.00 24.65 8.32
CA GLN A 103 -12.73 25.92 8.36
C GLN A 103 -13.61 26.13 7.12
N THR A 104 -13.13 25.67 5.96
CA THR A 104 -13.82 25.86 4.67
C THR A 104 -14.60 24.63 4.22
N GLY A 105 -14.34 23.46 4.79
CA GLY A 105 -14.87 22.16 4.37
C GLY A 105 -14.30 21.67 3.03
N ALA A 106 -13.28 22.34 2.48
CA ALA A 106 -12.69 21.96 1.20
C ALA A 106 -11.88 20.66 1.37
N ILE A 107 -12.28 19.61 0.66
CA ILE A 107 -11.65 18.29 0.69
C ILE A 107 -10.84 18.04 -0.58
N LYS A 108 -9.63 17.52 -0.44
CA LYS A 108 -8.78 17.09 -1.55
C LYS A 108 -8.28 15.66 -1.37
N HIS A 109 -8.37 14.88 -2.45
CA HIS A 109 -7.72 13.57 -2.53
C HIS A 109 -6.21 13.74 -2.70
N CYS A 110 -5.42 13.22 -1.75
CA CYS A 110 -3.98 13.42 -1.72
C CYS A 110 -3.22 12.22 -2.28
N ASN A 111 -3.67 11.00 -1.94
CA ASN A 111 -3.05 9.76 -2.41
C ASN A 111 -4.02 8.58 -2.35
N SER A 112 -3.81 7.61 -3.22
CA SER A 112 -4.27 6.24 -3.01
C SER A 112 -3.10 5.28 -3.15
N SER A 113 -3.02 4.31 -2.25
CA SER A 113 -1.92 3.36 -2.14
C SER A 113 -2.43 1.97 -1.80
N TYR A 114 -1.59 0.97 -2.07
CA TYR A 114 -1.87 -0.44 -1.83
C TYR A 114 -0.71 -1.06 -1.05
N PHE A 115 -1.06 -1.70 0.05
CA PHE A 115 -0.10 -2.35 0.96
C PHE A 115 -0.35 -3.85 0.93
N THR A 116 0.69 -4.62 0.62
CA THR A 116 0.66 -6.07 0.73
C THR A 116 1.07 -6.46 2.14
N MET A 117 0.11 -6.99 2.89
CA MET A 117 0.27 -7.41 4.28
C MET A 117 0.27 -8.94 4.35
N VAL A 118 1.07 -9.53 5.24
CA VAL A 118 1.14 -10.98 5.45
C VAL A 118 0.84 -11.30 6.90
N ALA A 119 -0.15 -12.17 7.13
CA ALA A 119 -0.51 -12.63 8.46
C ALA A 119 0.52 -13.63 8.99
N LYS A 120 0.92 -13.47 10.25
CA LYS A 120 1.92 -14.25 10.96
C LYS A 120 1.34 -14.85 12.24
N ASP A 121 1.74 -16.07 12.56
CA ASP A 121 1.51 -16.67 13.87
C ASP A 121 2.55 -16.21 14.90
N LYS A 122 2.48 -16.76 16.12
CA LYS A 122 3.39 -16.44 17.23
C LYS A 122 4.85 -16.86 16.97
N GLU A 123 5.08 -17.79 16.04
CA GLU A 123 6.42 -18.27 15.64
C GLU A 123 6.96 -17.49 14.42
N GLY A 124 6.20 -16.51 13.90
CA GLY A 124 6.57 -15.74 12.71
C GLY A 124 6.31 -16.46 11.39
N LYS A 125 5.64 -17.63 11.41
CA LYS A 125 5.25 -18.36 10.20
C LYS A 125 3.97 -17.77 9.61
N SER A 126 3.87 -17.84 8.29
CA SER A 126 2.70 -17.31 7.58
C SER A 126 1.47 -18.18 7.83
N VAL A 127 0.36 -17.56 8.23
CA VAL A 127 -0.89 -18.26 8.58
C VAL A 127 -2.01 -17.99 7.57
N LEU A 128 -2.94 -18.93 7.44
CA LEU A 128 -4.10 -18.76 6.57
C LEU A 128 -4.97 -17.59 7.01
N VAL A 129 -5.44 -16.81 6.05
CA VAL A 129 -6.36 -15.69 6.27
C VAL A 129 -7.79 -16.07 5.85
N PRO A 130 -8.84 -15.45 6.41
CA PRO A 130 -10.22 -15.68 5.99
C PRO A 130 -10.46 -15.26 4.53
N GLY A 131 -11.37 -15.92 3.83
CA GLY A 131 -11.80 -15.50 2.50
C GLY A 131 -12.53 -14.15 2.52
N LEU A 132 -12.58 -13.45 1.37
CA LEU A 132 -13.20 -12.13 1.26
C LEU A 132 -14.56 -12.19 0.56
N ILE A 133 -15.60 -11.65 1.21
CA ILE A 133 -16.93 -11.46 0.61
C ILE A 133 -17.01 -10.06 0.02
N LEU A 134 -17.28 -10.00 -1.28
CA LEU A 134 -17.51 -8.76 -2.04
C LEU A 134 -19.02 -8.56 -2.16
N SER A 135 -19.53 -7.47 -1.60
CA SER A 135 -20.98 -7.24 -1.43
C SER A 135 -21.56 -6.19 -2.39
N ASN A 136 -20.72 -5.54 -3.22
CA ASN A 136 -21.15 -4.54 -4.18
C ASN A 136 -20.11 -4.36 -5.31
N LEU A 137 -20.50 -3.65 -6.38
CA LEU A 137 -19.66 -3.43 -7.57
C LEU A 137 -18.38 -2.65 -7.27
N GLU A 138 -18.39 -1.72 -6.31
CA GLU A 138 -17.19 -0.98 -5.91
C GLU A 138 -16.14 -1.91 -5.27
N GLU A 139 -16.58 -2.87 -4.47
CA GLU A 139 -15.70 -3.90 -3.88
C GLU A 139 -15.14 -4.85 -4.95
N VAL A 140 -15.98 -5.26 -5.91
CA VAL A 140 -15.53 -6.04 -7.08
C VAL A 140 -14.47 -5.28 -7.88
N ARG A 141 -14.73 -3.99 -8.17
CA ARG A 141 -13.80 -3.12 -8.90
C ARG A 141 -12.45 -3.03 -8.18
N ARG A 142 -12.45 -2.85 -6.85
CA ARG A 142 -11.22 -2.78 -6.04
C ARG A 142 -10.45 -4.11 -6.04
N PHE A 143 -11.16 -5.23 -5.99
CA PHE A 143 -10.57 -6.56 -6.07
C PHE A 143 -9.91 -6.81 -7.43
N CYS A 144 -10.62 -6.55 -8.53
CA CYS A 144 -10.05 -6.67 -9.88
C CYS A 144 -8.84 -5.74 -10.08
N LYS A 145 -8.87 -4.53 -9.50
CA LYS A 145 -7.70 -3.63 -9.56
C LYS A 145 -6.50 -4.21 -8.79
N ALA A 146 -6.72 -4.80 -7.62
CA ALA A 146 -5.66 -5.46 -6.86
C ALA A 146 -5.06 -6.66 -7.60
N LEU A 147 -5.86 -7.44 -8.35
CA LEU A 147 -5.35 -8.50 -9.23
C LEU A 147 -4.38 -7.96 -10.28
N LYS A 148 -4.71 -6.84 -10.93
CA LYS A 148 -3.80 -6.19 -11.91
C LYS A 148 -2.48 -5.76 -11.28
N HIS A 149 -2.51 -5.24 -10.05
CA HIS A 149 -1.29 -4.88 -9.32
C HIS A 149 -0.39 -6.11 -9.07
N ILE A 150 -0.99 -7.25 -8.70
CA ILE A 150 -0.26 -8.51 -8.51
C ILE A 150 0.36 -8.98 -9.83
N GLU A 151 -0.38 -8.90 -10.93
CA GLU A 151 0.09 -9.30 -12.27
C GLU A 151 1.30 -8.46 -12.70
N VAL A 152 1.20 -7.13 -12.67
CA VAL A 152 2.31 -6.23 -13.00
C VAL A 152 3.53 -6.48 -12.11
N LYS A 153 3.32 -6.73 -10.81
CA LYS A 153 4.43 -7.02 -9.89
C LYS A 153 5.16 -8.31 -10.27
N LYS A 154 4.43 -9.35 -10.64
CA LYS A 154 5.03 -10.62 -11.11
C LYS A 154 5.81 -10.44 -12.41
N GLU A 155 5.28 -9.67 -13.36
CA GLU A 155 6.00 -9.36 -14.61
C GLU A 155 7.33 -8.65 -14.34
N VAL A 156 7.33 -7.67 -13.44
CA VAL A 156 8.56 -6.96 -13.03
C VAL A 156 9.55 -7.92 -12.35
N GLU A 157 9.08 -8.78 -11.45
CA GLU A 157 9.92 -9.78 -10.76
C GLU A 157 10.55 -10.77 -11.77
N ASN A 158 9.75 -11.32 -12.70
CA ASN A 158 10.25 -12.24 -13.73
C ASN A 158 11.28 -11.58 -14.64
N HIS A 159 11.00 -10.35 -15.12
CA HIS A 159 11.95 -9.61 -15.94
C HIS A 159 13.26 -9.31 -15.22
N ALA A 160 13.21 -9.02 -13.91
CA ALA A 160 14.40 -8.76 -13.11
C ALA A 160 15.28 -10.00 -12.94
N GLU A 161 14.69 -11.20 -12.85
CA GLU A 161 15.41 -12.48 -12.74
C GLU A 161 16.11 -12.87 -14.05
N GLU A 162 15.50 -12.56 -15.20
CA GLU A 162 16.05 -12.88 -16.52
C GLU A 162 17.07 -11.85 -17.04
N TYR A 163 17.11 -10.65 -16.45
CA TYR A 163 17.93 -9.56 -16.96
C TYR A 163 19.42 -9.73 -16.67
N ASN A 164 20.23 -9.83 -17.73
CA ASN A 164 21.68 -9.92 -17.60
C ASN A 164 22.34 -8.53 -17.53
N TYR A 165 22.67 -8.11 -16.31
CA TYR A 165 23.33 -6.82 -16.03
C TYR A 165 24.76 -6.71 -16.55
N SER A 166 25.46 -7.82 -16.77
CA SER A 166 26.86 -7.85 -17.22
C SER A 166 27.01 -8.11 -18.73
N SER A 167 25.89 -8.21 -19.46
CA SER A 167 25.95 -8.38 -20.91
C SER A 167 26.59 -7.16 -21.59
N ILE A 168 27.34 -7.40 -22.67
CA ILE A 168 27.98 -6.34 -23.44
C ILE A 168 26.93 -5.34 -23.96
N GLU A 169 25.77 -5.84 -24.39
CA GLU A 169 24.66 -5.01 -24.87
C GLU A 169 24.12 -4.10 -23.78
N THR A 170 23.93 -4.63 -22.56
CA THR A 170 23.50 -3.85 -21.39
C THR A 170 24.52 -2.76 -21.07
N LEU A 171 25.80 -3.11 -20.92
CA LEU A 171 26.86 -2.14 -20.59
C LEU A 171 27.01 -1.07 -21.67
N ALA A 172 26.94 -1.45 -22.95
CA ALA A 172 26.97 -0.50 -24.06
C ALA A 172 25.77 0.46 -24.02
N SER A 173 24.59 -0.02 -23.62
CA SER A 173 23.38 0.81 -23.53
C SER A 173 23.48 1.92 -22.46
N LEU A 174 24.33 1.72 -21.43
CA LEU A 174 24.50 2.68 -20.33
C LEU A 174 25.18 3.98 -20.77
N SER A 175 25.90 3.97 -21.90
CA SER A 175 26.50 5.17 -22.52
C SER A 175 25.48 6.27 -22.86
N LYS A 176 24.18 5.94 -22.94
CA LYS A 176 23.09 6.88 -23.18
C LYS A 176 22.66 7.66 -21.94
N TYR A 177 23.12 7.26 -20.75
CA TYR A 177 22.77 7.87 -19.47
C TYR A 177 23.98 8.62 -18.89
N ASN A 178 23.72 9.50 -17.93
CA ASN A 178 24.78 10.28 -17.28
C ASN A 178 25.51 9.43 -16.22
N VAL A 179 26.19 8.38 -16.67
CA VAL A 179 26.94 7.43 -15.83
C VAL A 179 28.31 7.15 -16.45
N LEU A 180 29.32 7.01 -15.60
CA LEU A 180 30.66 6.54 -15.97
C LEU A 180 30.83 5.11 -15.46
N LEU A 181 31.24 4.20 -16.33
CA LEU A 181 31.51 2.81 -15.98
C LEU A 181 33.01 2.61 -15.70
N GLU A 182 33.36 2.46 -14.44
CA GLU A 182 34.69 2.02 -13.97
C GLU A 182 34.56 0.62 -13.38
N LEU A 183 34.52 -0.40 -14.24
CA LEU A 183 34.49 -1.81 -13.84
C LEU A 183 35.90 -2.38 -13.98
N ASN A 184 36.44 -2.95 -12.89
CA ASN A 184 37.78 -3.55 -12.81
C ASN A 184 37.88 -4.88 -13.57
#